data_AF-A0A435UNF4-F1
#
_entry.id   AF-A0A435UNF4-F1
#
_cell.length_a   1.000
_cell.length_b   1.000
_cell.length_c   1.000
_cell.angle_alpha   90.00
_cell.angle_beta   90.00
_cell.angle_gamma   90.00
#
_symmetry.space_group_name_H-M   'P 1'
#
loop_
_entity.id
_entity.type
_entity.pdbx_description
1 polymer ?
#
loop_
_entity_poly.entity_id
_entity_poly.type
_entity_poly.pdbx_seq_one_letter_code
_entity_poly.pdbx_strand_id
1 'polypeptide(L)'
;MTFSKTGLVAVSLAALVASGCSTSRFSSMDDQQPAPLEAAPAGKVTANQLPPPASPGTTDPSQFPTAPANTQVAALPSDGSAPAGASDVTAASVAGVWNASVAGQSCKVATPQTKFGAGFRAGPLHCPAPMDGVKSWNVAGKQLTLYDESGGAPARRY
;
A
#
# COMPACT_ATOMS: atom_id res chain seq x y z
N MET A 1 -31.92 13.38 65.70
CA MET A 1 -32.06 13.12 64.25
C MET A 1 -30.70 12.66 63.73
N THR A 2 -30.50 11.35 63.61
CA THR A 2 -29.24 10.77 63.12
C THR A 2 -29.51 10.26 61.71
N PHE A 3 -29.23 11.09 60.70
CA PHE A 3 -29.37 10.67 59.31
C PHE A 3 -28.27 9.64 59.00
N SER A 4 -28.69 8.41 58.72
CA SER A 4 -27.76 7.31 58.43
C SER A 4 -27.04 7.59 57.11
N LYS A 5 -25.72 7.77 57.17
CA LYS A 5 -24.83 8.05 56.02
C LYS A 5 -25.00 7.03 54.88
N THR A 6 -25.42 5.81 55.20
CA THR A 6 -25.73 4.75 54.23
C THR A 6 -26.94 5.05 53.34
N GLY A 7 -27.96 5.76 53.86
CA GLY A 7 -29.14 6.13 53.08
C GLY A 7 -28.80 7.16 51.99
N LEU A 8 -27.89 8.08 52.29
CA LEU A 8 -27.49 9.14 51.35
C LEU A 8 -26.66 8.58 50.18
N VAL A 9 -25.85 7.55 50.43
CA VAL A 9 -25.08 6.84 49.40
C VAL A 9 -26.00 6.00 48.49
N ALA A 10 -27.00 5.33 49.05
CA ALA A 10 -27.95 4.53 48.26
C ALA A 10 -28.77 5.39 47.28
N VAL A 11 -29.23 6.57 47.74
CA VAL A 11 -30.01 7.48 46.90
C VAL A 11 -29.18 8.09 45.77
N SER A 12 -27.91 8.42 46.03
CA SER A 12 -27.02 8.97 45.01
C SER A 12 -26.64 7.93 43.95
N LEU A 13 -26.42 6.66 44.33
CA LEU A 13 -26.20 5.58 43.37
C LEU A 13 -27.41 5.32 42.49
N ALA A 14 -28.62 5.36 43.05
CA ALA A 14 -29.86 5.17 42.28
C ALA A 14 -30.09 6.28 41.24
N ALA A 15 -29.72 7.52 41.54
CA ALA A 15 -29.84 8.65 40.62
C ALA A 15 -28.89 8.56 39.41
N LEU A 16 -27.70 7.95 39.58
CA LEU A 16 -26.72 7.75 38.51
C LEU A 16 -27.12 6.67 37.50
N VAL A 17 -27.91 5.67 37.92
CA VAL A 17 -28.38 4.59 37.03
C VAL A 17 -29.55 5.07 36.15
N ALA A 18 -30.36 6.01 36.64
CA ALA A 18 -31.50 6.55 35.89
C ALA A 18 -31.10 7.53 34.75
N SER A 19 -29.87 8.05 34.74
CA SER A 19 -29.35 8.91 33.66
C SER A 19 -28.59 8.15 32.56
N GLY A 20 -28.73 6.81 32.53
CA GLY A 20 -28.18 5.94 31.50
C GLY A 20 -28.74 6.23 30.09
N CYS A 21 -28.05 7.13 29.39
CA CYS A 21 -27.74 7.16 27.95
C CYS A 21 -28.65 6.39 26.97
N SER A 22 -29.87 6.88 26.70
CA SER A 22 -30.52 6.64 25.39
C SER A 22 -30.19 7.80 24.45
N THR A 23 -29.00 7.76 23.85
CA THR A 23 -28.59 8.73 22.84
C THR A 23 -29.27 8.40 21.50
N SER A 24 -30.42 9.02 21.24
CA SER A 24 -31.18 8.90 19.98
C SER A 24 -30.49 9.53 18.76
N ARG A 25 -29.20 9.86 18.87
CA ARG A 25 -28.43 10.60 17.86
C ARG A 25 -28.00 9.71 16.69
N PHE A 26 -28.06 8.38 16.86
CA PHE A 26 -27.62 7.41 15.84
C PHE A 26 -28.79 6.77 15.08
N SER A 27 -30.04 6.92 15.53
CA SER A 27 -31.20 6.34 14.84
C SER A 27 -31.50 7.01 13.49
N SER A 28 -30.96 8.20 13.22
CA SER A 28 -31.20 8.92 11.95
C SER A 28 -30.13 8.69 10.87
N MET A 29 -29.12 7.84 11.13
CA MET A 29 -28.09 7.52 10.12
C MET A 29 -28.43 6.27 9.29
N ASP A 30 -29.38 5.45 9.73
CA ASP A 30 -29.80 4.23 9.02
C ASP A 30 -30.72 4.53 7.81
N ASP A 31 -31.42 5.67 7.81
CA ASP A 31 -32.36 6.06 6.75
C ASP A 31 -31.70 6.71 5.51
N GLN A 32 -30.37 6.89 5.51
CA GLN A 32 -29.62 7.49 4.40
C GLN A 32 -28.81 6.42 3.65
N GLN A 33 -29.43 5.31 3.28
CA GLN A 33 -28.80 4.38 2.33
C GLN A 33 -28.98 4.90 0.89
N PRO A 34 -27.90 5.26 0.17
CA PRO A 34 -28.00 5.67 -1.23
C PRO A 34 -28.63 4.56 -2.07
N ALA A 35 -29.49 4.93 -3.02
CA ALA A 35 -30.09 3.97 -3.95
C ALA A 35 -29.00 3.21 -4.73
N PRO A 36 -29.16 1.90 -4.98
CA PRO A 36 -28.21 1.11 -5.74
C PRO A 36 -27.92 1.73 -7.11
N LEU A 37 -26.64 1.88 -7.45
CA LEU A 37 -26.21 2.41 -8.75
C LEU A 37 -26.49 1.38 -9.86
N GLU A 38 -26.97 1.86 -11.00
CA GLU A 38 -27.17 1.02 -12.18
C GLU A 38 -25.83 0.56 -12.76
N ALA A 39 -25.77 -0.68 -13.24
CA ALA A 39 -24.57 -1.24 -13.83
C ALA A 39 -24.23 -0.53 -15.15
N ALA A 40 -22.98 -0.09 -15.29
CA ALA A 40 -22.47 0.50 -16.53
C ALA A 40 -22.45 -0.55 -17.67
N PRO A 41 -22.80 -0.18 -18.91
CA PRO A 41 -22.79 -1.11 -20.04
C PRO A 41 -21.39 -1.68 -20.29
N ALA A 42 -21.24 -3.00 -20.22
CA ALA A 42 -20.00 -3.67 -20.57
C ALA A 42 -19.80 -3.65 -22.09
N GLY A 43 -18.69 -3.08 -22.54
CA GLY A 43 -18.29 -3.09 -23.96
C GLY A 43 -18.01 -4.50 -24.47
N LYS A 44 -18.15 -4.70 -25.78
CA LYS A 44 -17.80 -5.97 -26.44
C LYS A 44 -16.27 -6.08 -26.56
N VAL A 45 -15.70 -7.20 -26.12
CA VAL A 45 -14.29 -7.53 -26.34
C VAL A 45 -14.17 -8.20 -27.70
N THR A 46 -13.39 -7.63 -28.63
CA THR A 46 -13.03 -8.30 -29.87
C THR A 46 -11.86 -9.24 -29.61
N ALA A 47 -12.02 -10.52 -29.95
CA ALA A 47 -10.96 -11.51 -29.85
C ALA A 47 -10.46 -11.82 -31.26
N ASN A 48 -9.25 -11.39 -31.59
CA ASN A 48 -8.53 -11.84 -32.78
C ASN A 48 -7.62 -13.00 -32.41
N GLN A 49 -7.67 -14.08 -33.18
CA GLN A 49 -6.74 -15.19 -33.04
C GLN A 49 -5.35 -14.75 -33.50
N LEU A 50 -4.38 -14.76 -32.58
CA LEU A 50 -2.98 -14.59 -32.91
C LEU A 50 -2.49 -15.74 -33.80
N PRO A 51 -1.56 -15.50 -34.73
CA PRO A 51 -0.93 -16.56 -35.50
C PRO A 51 -0.36 -17.65 -34.57
N PRO A 52 -0.45 -18.93 -34.95
CA PRO A 52 0.04 -20.01 -34.13
C PRO A 52 1.55 -19.83 -33.85
N PRO A 53 2.00 -20.06 -32.61
CA PRO A 53 3.42 -20.01 -32.29
C PRO A 53 4.17 -21.03 -33.16
N ALA A 54 5.35 -20.64 -33.64
CA ALA A 54 6.24 -21.54 -34.36
C ALA A 54 6.51 -22.79 -33.49
N SER A 55 6.44 -23.97 -34.10
CA SER A 55 6.62 -25.26 -33.41
C SER A 55 7.92 -25.29 -32.61
N PRO A 56 7.92 -25.80 -31.37
CA PRO A 56 9.15 -25.94 -30.59
C PRO A 56 10.12 -26.86 -31.30
N GLY A 57 11.31 -26.35 -31.66
CA GLY A 57 12.44 -27.16 -32.15
C GLY A 57 12.94 -26.88 -33.56
N THR A 58 12.36 -25.93 -34.31
CA THR A 58 12.89 -25.56 -35.64
C THR A 58 13.75 -24.29 -35.65
N THR A 59 14.03 -23.71 -34.49
CA THR A 59 14.92 -22.57 -34.39
C THR A 59 16.33 -23.05 -34.03
N ASP A 60 17.28 -22.76 -34.92
CA ASP A 60 18.71 -22.91 -34.68
C ASP A 60 19.08 -22.30 -33.31
N PRO A 61 19.62 -23.08 -32.36
CA PRO A 61 19.99 -22.61 -31.03
C PRO A 61 21.00 -21.46 -31.03
N SER A 62 21.70 -21.23 -32.16
CA SER A 62 22.66 -20.13 -32.32
C SER A 62 22.00 -18.78 -32.63
N GLN A 63 20.69 -18.75 -32.92
CA GLN A 63 19.93 -17.53 -33.23
C GLN A 63 19.36 -16.82 -31.99
N PHE A 64 19.45 -17.45 -30.82
CA PHE A 64 19.06 -16.83 -29.55
C PHE A 64 20.30 -16.48 -28.74
N PRO A 65 20.51 -15.20 -28.40
CA PRO A 65 21.54 -14.82 -27.44
C PRO A 65 21.34 -15.59 -26.14
N THR A 66 22.43 -16.09 -25.56
CA THR A 66 22.42 -16.79 -24.27
C THR A 66 21.65 -15.94 -23.25
N ALA A 67 20.58 -16.50 -22.68
CA ALA A 67 19.81 -15.81 -21.65
C ALA A 67 20.74 -15.44 -20.49
N PRO A 68 20.79 -14.17 -20.06
CA PRO A 68 21.63 -13.77 -18.93
C PRO A 68 21.25 -14.58 -17.70
N ALA A 69 22.19 -15.35 -17.15
CA ALA A 69 21.98 -16.23 -15.99
C ALA A 69 21.78 -15.47 -14.66
N ASN A 70 21.60 -14.16 -14.72
CA ASN A 70 21.40 -13.33 -13.55
C ASN A 70 19.91 -13.04 -13.41
N THR A 71 19.28 -13.58 -12.36
CA THR A 71 18.04 -13.03 -11.81
C THR A 71 18.29 -11.54 -11.59
N GLN A 72 17.76 -10.70 -12.49
CA GLN A 72 17.94 -9.26 -12.45
C GLN A 72 17.13 -8.68 -11.28
N VAL A 73 17.70 -8.76 -10.07
CA VAL A 73 17.61 -7.63 -9.16
C VAL A 73 18.34 -6.52 -9.91
N ALA A 74 17.63 -5.50 -10.37
CA ALA A 74 18.19 -4.42 -11.18
C ALA A 74 19.51 -3.96 -10.55
N ALA A 75 20.62 -4.25 -11.20
CA ALA A 75 21.93 -3.85 -10.73
C ALA A 75 21.92 -2.31 -10.70
N LEU A 76 22.00 -1.77 -9.50
CA LEU A 76 22.05 -0.34 -9.28
C LEU A 76 23.33 0.20 -9.95
N PRO A 77 23.24 1.27 -10.75
CA PRO A 77 24.40 2.08 -11.05
C PRO A 77 25.10 2.43 -9.73
N SER A 78 26.39 2.13 -9.62
CA SER A 78 27.17 2.29 -8.38
C SER A 78 27.29 3.75 -7.93
N ASP A 79 26.98 4.69 -8.83
CA ASP A 79 26.88 6.13 -8.60
C ASP A 79 25.47 6.61 -8.21
N GLY A 80 24.47 5.71 -8.21
CA GLY A 80 23.08 6.03 -7.90
C GLY A 80 22.38 6.89 -8.96
N SER A 81 22.93 7.00 -10.16
CA SER A 81 22.32 7.79 -11.23
C SER A 81 21.21 7.01 -11.94
N ALA A 82 20.17 7.71 -12.39
CA ALA A 82 19.10 7.09 -13.16
C ALA A 82 19.54 6.82 -14.60
N PRO A 83 19.13 5.69 -15.23
CA PRO A 83 19.43 5.40 -16.62
C PRO A 83 19.01 6.54 -17.57
N ALA A 84 19.78 6.75 -18.64
CA ALA A 84 19.43 7.72 -19.67
C ALA A 84 18.06 7.37 -20.29
N GLY A 85 17.11 8.30 -20.22
CA GLY A 85 15.73 8.10 -20.69
C GLY A 85 14.72 7.67 -19.61
N ALA A 86 15.12 7.53 -18.35
CA ALA A 86 14.18 7.26 -17.25
C ALA A 86 13.12 8.38 -17.15
N SER A 87 11.87 7.98 -16.90
CA SER A 87 10.77 8.92 -16.66
C SER A 87 11.01 9.72 -15.38
N ASP A 88 10.47 10.93 -15.31
CA ASP A 88 10.57 11.72 -14.09
C ASP A 88 9.75 11.06 -12.97
N VAL A 89 10.45 10.68 -11.90
CA VAL A 89 9.81 10.23 -10.66
C VAL A 89 9.62 11.46 -9.79
N THR A 90 8.38 11.73 -9.40
CA THR A 90 8.04 12.80 -8.46
C THR A 90 7.37 12.23 -7.22
N ALA A 91 7.42 12.94 -6.10
CA ALA A 91 6.71 12.52 -4.89
C ALA A 91 5.21 12.32 -5.14
N ALA A 92 4.59 13.16 -5.98
CA ALA A 92 3.19 13.01 -6.35
C ALA A 92 2.94 11.71 -7.14
N SER A 93 3.81 11.36 -8.09
CA SER A 93 3.69 10.12 -8.87
C SER A 93 3.88 8.85 -8.05
N VAL A 94 4.60 8.94 -6.93
CA VAL A 94 4.87 7.81 -6.02
C VAL A 94 3.82 7.74 -4.91
N ALA A 95 3.02 8.77 -4.67
CA ALA A 95 2.02 8.76 -3.62
C ALA A 95 0.92 7.73 -3.91
N GLY A 96 0.68 6.78 -2.99
CA GLY A 96 -0.38 5.80 -3.16
C GLY A 96 -0.14 4.49 -2.43
N VAL A 97 -0.79 3.43 -2.91
CA VAL A 97 -0.57 2.05 -2.44
C VAL A 97 -0.13 1.21 -3.62
N TRP A 98 1.04 0.59 -3.51
CA TRP A 98 1.69 -0.15 -4.57
C TRP A 98 1.72 -1.63 -4.27
N ASN A 99 1.57 -2.49 -5.29
CA ASN A 99 1.91 -3.90 -5.16
C ASN A 99 3.42 -4.07 -5.42
N ALA A 100 4.10 -4.77 -4.52
CA ALA A 100 5.51 -5.13 -4.62
C ALA A 100 5.64 -6.66 -4.64
N SER A 101 6.57 -7.18 -5.44
CA SER A 101 6.94 -8.59 -5.44
C SER A 101 8.31 -8.75 -4.78
N VAL A 102 8.37 -9.56 -3.72
CA VAL A 102 9.56 -9.78 -2.89
C VAL A 102 9.76 -11.28 -2.76
N ALA A 103 10.86 -11.81 -3.31
CA ALA A 103 11.17 -13.25 -3.28
C ALA A 103 10.00 -14.16 -3.73
N GLY A 104 9.23 -13.72 -4.75
CA GLY A 104 8.07 -14.46 -5.28
C GLY A 104 6.77 -14.28 -4.49
N GLN A 105 6.78 -13.49 -3.42
CA GLN A 105 5.59 -13.13 -2.64
C GLN A 105 5.14 -11.72 -2.96
N SER A 106 3.84 -11.53 -3.18
CA SER A 106 3.25 -10.21 -3.39
C SER A 106 2.88 -9.57 -2.06
N CYS A 107 3.28 -8.32 -1.85
CA CYS A 107 2.86 -7.49 -0.73
C CYS A 107 2.48 -6.09 -1.18
N LYS A 108 1.99 -5.25 -0.27
CA LYS A 108 1.64 -3.86 -0.57
C LYS A 108 2.54 -2.88 0.18
N VAL A 109 2.82 -1.74 -0.43
CA VAL A 109 3.54 -0.63 0.24
C VAL A 109 2.74 0.64 0.06
N ALA A 110 2.32 1.23 1.18
CA ALA A 110 1.71 2.55 1.20
C ALA A 110 2.80 3.62 1.29
N THR A 111 2.73 4.62 0.42
CA THR A 111 3.69 5.74 0.32
C THR A 111 2.95 7.07 0.46
N PRO A 112 2.37 7.39 1.63
CA PRO A 112 1.77 8.69 1.86
C PRO A 112 2.82 9.81 1.78
N GLN A 113 2.40 11.03 1.42
CA GLN A 113 3.28 12.21 1.43
C GLN A 113 3.36 12.89 2.81
N THR A 114 3.16 12.13 3.89
CA THR A 114 3.35 12.63 5.25
C THR A 114 4.84 12.71 5.55
N LYS A 115 5.34 13.91 5.87
CA LYS A 115 6.77 14.15 6.11
C LYS A 115 7.32 13.33 7.29
N PHE A 116 8.52 12.79 7.12
CA PHE A 116 9.24 12.00 8.13
C PHE A 116 10.76 12.11 7.92
N GLY A 117 11.45 12.78 8.84
CA GLY A 117 12.87 13.11 8.67
C GLY A 117 13.12 13.89 7.38
N ALA A 118 14.05 13.38 6.56
CA ALA A 118 14.41 13.95 5.25
C ALA A 118 13.48 13.52 4.10
N GLY A 119 12.51 12.63 4.33
CA GLY A 119 11.61 12.09 3.31
C GLY A 119 10.16 12.03 3.78
N PHE A 120 9.46 10.97 3.39
CA PHE A 120 8.06 10.72 3.67
C PHE A 120 7.85 9.36 4.33
N ARG A 121 6.75 9.17 5.06
CA ARG A 121 6.42 7.89 5.70
C ARG A 121 6.12 6.82 4.65
N ALA A 122 6.62 5.61 4.88
CA ALA A 122 6.25 4.41 4.15
C ALA A 122 5.63 3.40 5.12
N GLY A 123 4.63 2.65 4.63
CA GLY A 123 3.93 1.63 5.41
C GLY A 123 3.86 0.32 4.62
N PRO A 124 4.72 -0.67 4.92
CA PRO A 124 4.58 -2.01 4.35
C PRO A 124 3.32 -2.69 4.90
N LEU A 125 2.60 -3.38 4.02
CA LEU A 125 1.37 -4.08 4.28
C LEU A 125 1.55 -5.53 3.84
N HIS A 126 1.68 -6.42 4.82
CA HIS A 126 1.94 -7.85 4.61
C HIS A 126 3.22 -8.14 3.82
N CYS A 127 4.24 -7.27 3.95
CA CYS A 127 5.53 -7.53 3.30
C CYS A 127 6.37 -8.50 4.13
N PRO A 128 7.09 -9.44 3.49
CA PRO A 128 8.11 -10.23 4.16
C PRO A 128 9.38 -9.41 4.40
N ALA A 129 10.29 -9.93 5.22
CA ALA A 129 11.61 -9.35 5.38
C ALA A 129 12.39 -9.28 4.04
N PRO A 130 13.18 -8.22 3.80
CA PRO A 130 13.43 -7.07 4.68
C PRO A 130 12.43 -5.91 4.49
N MET A 131 11.39 -6.10 3.67
CA MET A 131 10.45 -5.04 3.28
C MET A 131 9.45 -4.68 4.39
N ASP A 132 9.29 -5.55 5.39
CA ASP A 132 8.55 -5.28 6.64
C ASP A 132 9.18 -4.16 7.49
N GLY A 133 10.49 -3.97 7.40
CA GLY A 133 11.25 -2.97 8.14
C GLY A 133 11.19 -1.56 7.56
N VAL A 134 10.59 -1.37 6.37
CA VAL A 134 10.53 -0.06 5.69
C VAL A 134 9.69 0.93 6.49
N LYS A 135 10.25 2.11 6.77
CA LYS A 135 9.60 3.20 7.53
C LYS A 135 9.44 4.48 6.73
N SER A 136 10.29 4.71 5.74
CA SER A 136 10.26 5.94 4.96
C SER A 136 10.62 5.73 3.50
N TRP A 137 10.27 6.71 2.68
CA TRP A 137 10.62 6.77 1.27
C TRP A 137 11.02 8.19 0.89
N ASN A 138 11.86 8.30 -0.13
CA ASN A 138 12.21 9.57 -0.72
C ASN A 138 12.43 9.42 -2.22
N VAL A 139 12.30 10.53 -2.94
CA VAL A 139 12.68 10.63 -4.34
C VAL A 139 13.87 11.58 -4.46
N ALA A 140 14.96 11.10 -5.05
CA ALA A 140 16.14 11.89 -5.35
C ALA A 140 16.42 11.80 -6.85
N GLY A 141 16.36 12.93 -7.56
CA GLY A 141 16.40 12.94 -9.02
C GLY A 141 15.23 12.14 -9.59
N LYS A 142 15.53 11.08 -10.36
CA LYS A 142 14.53 10.14 -10.91
C LYS A 142 14.48 8.81 -10.16
N GLN A 143 14.98 8.76 -8.93
CA GLN A 143 15.07 7.52 -8.16
C GLN A 143 14.17 7.56 -6.93
N LEU A 144 13.31 6.57 -6.79
CA LEU A 144 12.62 6.23 -5.53
C LEU A 144 13.54 5.36 -4.67
N THR A 145 13.72 5.74 -3.41
CA THR A 145 14.41 4.93 -2.42
C THR A 145 13.49 4.68 -1.22
N LEU A 146 13.44 3.42 -0.78
CA LEU A 146 12.78 3.01 0.46
C LEU A 146 13.83 2.83 1.54
N TYR A 147 13.53 3.25 2.77
CA TYR A 147 14.45 3.22 3.90
C TYR A 147 13.85 2.51 5.10
N ASP A 148 14.68 1.75 5.80
CA ASP A 148 14.38 1.17 7.11
C ASP A 148 14.62 2.16 8.26
N GLU A 149 14.43 1.70 9.50
CA GLU A 149 14.58 2.50 10.72
C GLU A 149 16.02 2.98 10.98
N SER A 150 17.02 2.24 10.50
CA SER A 150 18.44 2.60 10.62
C SER A 150 18.90 3.59 9.53
N GLY A 151 18.04 3.89 8.56
CA GLY A 151 18.39 4.65 7.36
C GLY A 151 19.03 3.79 6.27
N GLY A 152 19.06 2.46 6.43
CA GLY A 152 19.42 1.51 5.38
C GLY A 152 18.42 1.58 4.23
N ALA A 153 18.87 1.34 3.00
CA ALA A 153 18.06 1.43 1.79
C ALA A 153 17.74 0.04 1.21
N PRO A 154 16.77 -0.71 1.75
CA PRO A 154 16.47 -2.08 1.33
C PRO A 154 15.97 -2.18 -0.12
N ALA A 155 15.49 -1.09 -0.72
CA ALA A 155 15.05 -1.07 -2.12
C ALA A 155 15.21 0.31 -2.78
N ARG A 156 15.54 0.30 -4.07
CA ARG A 156 15.65 1.49 -4.95
C ARG A 156 15.03 1.19 -6.31
N ARG A 157 14.39 2.18 -6.92
CA ARG A 157 13.76 2.09 -8.25
C ARG A 157 14.04 3.37 -9.05
N TYR A 158 14.30 3.23 -10.34
CA TYR A 158 14.48 4.32 -11.30
C TYR A 158 13.27 4.49 -12.20
#